data_AF-A0A520A5H8-F1
#
_entry.id   AF-A0A520A5H8-F1
#
_cell.length_a   1.000
_cell.length_b   1.000
_cell.length_c   1.000
_cell.angle_alpha   90.00
_cell.angle_beta   90.00
_cell.angle_gamma   90.00
#
_symmetry.space_group_name_H-M   'P 1'
#
loop_
_entity.id
_entity.type
_entity.pdbx_description
1 polymer ?
#
loop_
_entity_poly.entity_id
_entity_poly.type
_entity_poly.pdbx_seq_one_letter_code
_entity_poly.pdbx_strand_id
1 'polypeptide(L)'
;YGNVPFADETFQIGGTALPPRISRADLFAFLETELKAIDGGLVDARKNEYGRADKAAAWALLAKMYLNAEVYLGAGKGRYADAATYAKKVIDAGYTLAPTYGNLFLADNNTNNTEIIFPIVFDGKSTQSYGGTTFLTHAAVSGTADANWNPAEFGIGGGWGGNRTTANLFQQFPDTASDSRGRFKTKGQTLAITSLTDFKYGYVPVKFKNVTSKGVAGSDNTFVDADFPMFRLADMYLTYAEAVVRGGGDQALALTYVNRVRTRAFRGSTAGNIAASGLTLPFLLSERSRELFWEATRRTDLIRYNLFTSSAYLWPWKGGVAAGRGVADYLSLFPIPSSELSINANLTQNTGY
;
A
#
# COMPACT_ATOMS: atom_id res chain seq x y z
N TYR A 1 -9.84 1.21 12.54
CA TYR A 1 -10.94 1.26 13.51
C TYR A 1 -10.62 2.07 14.77
N GLY A 2 -9.36 2.39 15.07
CA GLY A 2 -9.04 3.19 16.26
C GLY A 2 -8.91 2.27 17.46
N ASN A 3 -9.82 2.39 18.43
CA ASN A 3 -9.87 1.53 19.61
C ASN A 3 -10.71 0.28 19.28
N VAL A 4 -10.19 -0.91 19.56
CA VAL A 4 -10.74 -2.19 19.06
C VAL A 4 -10.95 -3.20 20.19
N PRO A 5 -11.77 -4.26 20.00
CA PRO A 5 -11.72 -5.42 20.87
C PRO A 5 -10.31 -6.01 20.88
N PHE A 6 -9.83 -6.43 22.06
CA PHE A 6 -8.50 -6.96 22.25
C PHE A 6 -8.52 -8.22 23.11
N ALA A 7 -7.80 -9.23 22.64
CA ALA A 7 -7.58 -10.49 23.33
C ALA A 7 -6.14 -10.92 23.01
N ASP A 8 -5.41 -11.35 24.03
CA ASP A 8 -4.10 -11.97 23.94
C ASP A 8 -4.20 -13.44 24.38
N GLU A 9 -3.06 -14.12 24.56
CA GLU A 9 -3.01 -15.52 24.98
C GLU A 9 -3.59 -15.78 26.39
N THR A 10 -3.78 -14.73 27.20
CA THR A 10 -4.38 -14.83 28.52
C THR A 10 -5.91 -14.79 28.47
N PHE A 11 -6.49 -14.43 27.32
CA PHE A 11 -7.93 -14.38 27.13
C PHE A 11 -8.51 -15.76 26.80
N GLN A 12 -9.41 -16.26 27.66
CA GLN A 12 -9.97 -17.61 27.53
C GLN A 12 -10.85 -17.76 26.27
N ILE A 13 -10.44 -18.65 25.36
CA ILE A 13 -11.24 -19.07 24.21
C ILE A 13 -12.44 -19.91 24.70
N GLY A 14 -13.64 -19.59 24.20
CA GLY A 14 -14.88 -20.30 24.54
C GLY A 14 -15.45 -19.97 25.92
N GLY A 15 -14.89 -18.98 26.62
CA GLY A 15 -15.47 -18.42 27.85
C GLY A 15 -16.68 -17.53 27.58
N THR A 16 -17.32 -17.05 28.66
CA THR A 16 -18.46 -16.10 28.59
C THR A 16 -18.02 -14.64 28.61
N ALA A 17 -16.77 -14.37 28.98
CA ALA A 17 -16.20 -13.02 28.94
C ALA A 17 -16.02 -12.58 27.48
N LEU A 18 -16.28 -11.30 27.22
CA LEU A 18 -16.10 -10.69 25.90
C LEU A 18 -14.83 -9.83 25.88
N PRO A 19 -14.08 -9.78 24.76
CA PRO A 19 -12.83 -9.05 24.69
C PRO A 19 -12.98 -7.59 25.14
N PRO A 20 -12.14 -7.09 26.07
CA PRO A 20 -12.15 -5.69 26.44
C PRO A 20 -11.76 -4.80 25.26
N ARG A 21 -12.08 -3.51 25.36
CA ARG A 21 -11.63 -2.50 24.40
C ARG A 21 -10.24 -2.00 24.77
N ILE A 22 -9.28 -2.12 23.86
CA ILE A 22 -7.96 -1.51 24.00
C ILE A 22 -7.95 -0.10 23.38
N SER A 23 -7.27 0.84 24.02
CA SER A 23 -7.04 2.15 23.42
C SER A 23 -6.01 2.04 22.29
N ARG A 24 -6.09 2.95 21.31
CA ARG A 24 -5.16 3.01 20.18
C ARG A 24 -3.71 3.20 20.61
N ALA A 25 -3.50 3.93 21.71
CA ALA A 25 -2.16 4.17 22.27
C ALA A 25 -1.63 2.89 22.95
N ASP A 26 -2.46 2.20 23.72
CA ASP A 26 -2.06 0.95 24.39
C ASP A 26 -1.84 -0.17 23.37
N LEU A 27 -2.66 -0.25 22.33
CA LEU A 27 -2.46 -1.21 21.23
C LEU A 27 -1.16 -0.93 20.47
N PHE A 28 -0.81 0.35 20.25
CA PHE A 28 0.47 0.70 19.66
C PHE A 28 1.63 0.22 20.55
N ALA A 29 1.56 0.45 21.86
CA ALA A 29 2.59 0.04 22.81
C ALA A 29 2.71 -1.49 22.94
N PHE A 30 1.59 -2.21 22.92
CA PHE A 30 1.55 -3.67 22.89
C PHE A 30 2.25 -4.20 21.64
N LEU A 31 1.84 -3.73 20.45
CA LEU A 31 2.45 -4.16 19.18
C LEU A 31 3.94 -3.78 19.09
N GLU A 32 4.34 -2.61 19.60
CA GLU A 32 5.75 -2.20 19.68
C GLU A 32 6.56 -3.19 20.54
N THR A 33 6.02 -3.57 21.70
CA THR A 33 6.64 -4.53 22.62
C THR A 33 6.76 -5.91 21.99
N GLU A 34 5.67 -6.43 21.42
CA GLU A 34 5.63 -7.75 20.79
C GLU A 34 6.65 -7.87 19.64
N LEU A 35 6.65 -6.89 18.72
CA LEU A 35 7.55 -6.90 17.57
C LEU A 35 9.03 -6.79 17.98
N LYS A 36 9.32 -6.09 19.09
CA LYS A 36 10.68 -6.01 19.64
C LYS A 36 11.07 -7.31 20.37
N ALA A 37 10.14 -7.94 21.09
CA ALA A 37 10.39 -9.16 21.84
C ALA A 37 10.72 -10.35 20.91
N ILE A 38 10.00 -10.47 19.79
CA ILE A 38 10.22 -11.56 18.83
C ILE A 38 11.44 -11.36 17.92
N ASP A 39 12.08 -10.17 17.92
CA ASP A 39 13.21 -9.86 17.03
C ASP A 39 14.31 -10.91 17.12
N GLY A 40 14.67 -11.34 18.34
CA GLY A 40 15.69 -12.36 18.57
C GLY A 40 15.30 -13.79 18.15
N GLY A 41 13.99 -14.07 18.05
CA GLY A 41 13.46 -15.39 17.70
C GLY A 41 13.11 -15.57 16.21
N LEU A 42 13.02 -14.48 15.45
CA LEU A 42 12.75 -14.53 14.01
C LEU A 42 14.01 -14.95 13.23
N VAL A 43 13.77 -15.64 12.11
CA VAL A 43 14.83 -15.96 11.13
C VAL A 43 15.42 -14.65 10.57
N ASP A 44 16.72 -14.67 10.30
CA ASP A 44 17.41 -13.52 9.71
C ASP A 44 16.80 -13.09 8.38
N ALA A 45 16.88 -11.79 8.10
CA ALA A 45 16.34 -11.20 6.89
C ALA A 45 16.82 -11.94 5.63
N ARG A 46 15.88 -12.28 4.75
CA ARG A 46 16.11 -13.03 3.49
C ARG A 46 16.62 -14.46 3.67
N LYS A 47 16.58 -15.00 4.88
CA LYS A 47 16.99 -16.38 5.18
C LYS A 47 15.80 -17.30 5.50
N ASN A 48 14.59 -16.75 5.61
CA ASN A 48 13.38 -17.55 5.82
C ASN A 48 12.81 -18.06 4.49
N GLU A 49 11.93 -19.04 4.57
CA GLU A 49 11.17 -19.51 3.41
C GLU A 49 10.28 -18.37 2.88
N TYR A 50 10.16 -18.27 1.56
CA TYR A 50 9.34 -17.26 0.92
C TYR A 50 7.88 -17.33 1.40
N GLY A 51 7.28 -16.18 1.71
CA GLY A 51 5.93 -16.11 2.29
C GLY A 51 5.90 -16.10 3.82
N ARG A 52 6.98 -16.49 4.50
CA ARG A 52 7.08 -16.41 5.97
C ARG A 52 7.71 -15.09 6.40
N ALA A 53 7.24 -14.55 7.52
CA ALA A 53 7.83 -13.36 8.12
C ALA A 53 9.23 -13.68 8.68
N ASP A 54 10.20 -12.84 8.34
CA ASP A 54 11.53 -12.82 8.92
C ASP A 54 11.75 -11.53 9.73
N LYS A 55 12.96 -11.31 10.26
CA LYS A 55 13.30 -10.08 10.98
C LYS A 55 12.98 -8.80 10.18
N ALA A 56 13.20 -8.79 8.86
CA ALA A 56 12.94 -7.61 8.05
C ALA A 56 11.45 -7.30 7.91
N ALA A 57 10.58 -8.32 7.88
CA ALA A 57 9.13 -8.10 7.92
C ALA A 57 8.68 -7.40 9.22
N ALA A 58 9.22 -7.83 10.37
CA ALA A 58 8.94 -7.18 11.66
C ALA A 58 9.47 -5.75 11.71
N TRP A 59 10.68 -5.51 11.20
CA TRP A 59 11.26 -4.16 11.12
C TRP A 59 10.47 -3.24 10.18
N ALA A 60 10.00 -3.75 9.04
CA ALA A 60 9.18 -2.99 8.10
C ALA A 60 7.85 -2.56 8.73
N LEU A 61 7.20 -3.47 9.48
CA LEU A 61 5.98 -3.14 10.23
C LEU A 61 6.25 -2.07 11.30
N LEU A 62 7.32 -2.22 12.09
CA LEU A 62 7.73 -1.22 13.09
C LEU A 62 7.99 0.15 12.43
N ALA A 63 8.74 0.20 11.32
CA ALA A 63 9.01 1.43 10.59
C ALA A 63 7.71 2.15 10.16
N LYS A 64 6.73 1.39 9.63
CA LYS A 64 5.42 1.92 9.22
C LYS A 64 4.58 2.35 10.42
N MET A 65 4.61 1.62 11.53
CA MET A 65 3.96 2.02 12.77
C MET A 65 4.52 3.36 13.28
N TYR A 66 5.84 3.47 13.39
CA TYR A 66 6.51 4.68 13.87
C TYR A 66 6.29 5.89 12.96
N LEU A 67 6.31 5.70 11.63
CA LEU A 67 6.03 6.79 10.69
C LEU A 67 4.63 7.38 10.92
N ASN A 68 3.68 6.56 11.37
CA ASN A 68 2.30 6.98 11.64
C ASN A 68 2.01 7.21 13.13
N ALA A 69 3.03 7.16 14.00
CA ALA A 69 2.87 7.24 15.45
C ALA A 69 2.14 8.50 15.92
N GLU A 70 2.38 9.65 15.30
CA GLU A 70 1.69 10.89 15.65
C GLU A 70 0.17 10.79 15.41
N VAL A 71 -0.25 10.01 14.41
CA VAL A 71 -1.67 9.73 14.17
C VAL A 71 -2.22 8.81 15.27
N TYR A 72 -1.44 7.84 15.74
CA TYR A 72 -1.86 6.85 16.74
C TYR A 72 -1.86 7.39 18.18
N LEU A 73 -0.87 8.22 18.51
CA LEU A 73 -0.53 8.65 19.86
C LEU A 73 -0.93 10.11 20.16
N GLY A 74 -1.20 10.90 19.11
CA GLY A 74 -1.55 12.31 19.18
C GLY A 74 -0.41 13.24 18.71
N ALA A 75 -0.78 14.49 18.43
CA ALA A 75 0.13 15.53 17.96
C ALA A 75 1.36 15.70 18.88
N GLY A 76 2.53 15.91 18.28
CA GLY A 76 3.80 16.04 19.00
C GLY A 76 4.41 14.71 19.47
N LYS A 77 3.73 13.57 19.29
CA LYS A 77 4.24 12.24 19.65
C LYS A 77 4.73 11.44 18.44
N GLY A 78 5.25 12.13 17.42
CA GLY A 78 5.88 11.51 16.27
C GLY A 78 7.09 10.67 16.67
N ARG A 79 7.25 9.50 16.05
CA ARG A 79 8.38 8.58 16.28
C ARG A 79 9.27 8.51 15.05
N TYR A 80 9.54 9.66 14.42
CA TYR A 80 10.20 9.72 13.12
C TYR A 80 11.65 9.23 13.14
N ALA A 81 12.39 9.47 14.23
CA ALA A 81 13.73 8.89 14.40
C ALA A 81 13.70 7.35 14.43
N ASP A 82 12.73 6.75 15.13
CA ASP A 82 12.55 5.29 15.16
C ASP A 82 12.11 4.75 13.79
N ALA A 83 11.22 5.46 13.09
CA ALA A 83 10.82 5.13 11.73
C ALA A 83 12.03 5.07 10.78
N ALA A 84 12.92 6.07 10.84
CA ALA A 84 14.16 6.09 10.07
C ALA A 84 15.09 4.94 10.47
N THR A 85 15.26 4.67 11.76
CA THR A 85 16.09 3.57 12.28
C THR A 85 15.63 2.21 11.75
N TYR A 86 14.35 1.87 11.92
CA TYR A 86 13.83 0.57 11.48
C TYR A 86 13.73 0.43 9.97
N ALA A 87 13.40 1.50 9.25
CA ALA A 87 13.49 1.50 7.79
C ALA A 87 14.93 1.22 7.34
N LYS A 88 15.92 1.84 7.99
CA LYS A 88 17.33 1.61 7.68
C LYS A 88 17.78 0.17 7.95
N LYS A 89 17.33 -0.46 9.05
CA LYS A 89 17.60 -1.90 9.31
C LYS A 89 17.19 -2.78 8.13
N VAL A 90 16.00 -2.53 7.55
CA VAL A 90 15.52 -3.27 6.37
C VAL A 90 16.35 -2.93 5.13
N ILE A 91 16.67 -1.66 4.92
CA ILE A 91 17.48 -1.20 3.78
C ILE A 91 18.87 -1.84 3.77
N ASP A 92 19.49 -1.94 4.94
CA ASP A 92 20.82 -2.50 5.11
C ASP A 92 20.82 -4.04 5.08
N ALA A 93 19.65 -4.69 5.12
CA ALA A 93 19.50 -6.16 5.10
C ALA A 93 19.76 -6.80 3.72
N GLY A 94 20.24 -6.03 2.75
CA GLY A 94 20.73 -6.52 1.46
C GLY A 94 19.67 -6.68 0.37
N TYR A 95 18.42 -6.30 0.59
CA TYR A 95 17.42 -6.20 -0.49
C TYR A 95 17.88 -5.21 -1.56
N THR A 96 17.42 -5.40 -2.81
CA THR A 96 17.70 -4.47 -3.91
C THR A 96 16.44 -4.16 -4.69
N LEU A 97 16.33 -2.93 -5.20
CA LEU A 97 15.20 -2.57 -6.06
C LEU A 97 15.18 -3.48 -7.28
N ALA A 98 14.00 -3.99 -7.63
CA ALA A 98 13.84 -4.74 -8.87
C ALA A 98 14.15 -3.80 -10.06
N PRO A 99 14.99 -4.23 -11.03
CA PRO A 99 15.38 -3.38 -12.15
C PRO A 99 14.19 -2.85 -12.95
N THR A 100 13.16 -3.69 -13.13
CA THR A 100 11.93 -3.36 -13.82
C THR A 100 10.78 -3.28 -12.81
N TYR A 101 10.25 -2.08 -12.58
CA TYR A 101 9.13 -1.85 -11.65
C TYR A 101 7.94 -2.78 -11.90
N GLY A 102 7.56 -2.94 -13.17
CA GLY A 102 6.39 -3.73 -13.54
C GLY A 102 6.45 -5.19 -13.12
N ASN A 103 7.65 -5.78 -13.04
CA ASN A 103 7.83 -7.20 -12.72
C ASN A 103 7.46 -7.54 -11.27
N LEU A 104 7.40 -6.54 -10.38
CA LEU A 104 6.97 -6.72 -8.99
C LEU A 104 5.51 -7.16 -8.85
N PHE A 105 4.71 -7.04 -9.93
CA PHE A 105 3.26 -7.23 -9.92
C PHE A 105 2.81 -8.22 -11.01
N LEU A 106 3.71 -9.13 -11.40
CA LEU A 106 3.53 -10.16 -12.42
C LEU A 106 3.44 -11.56 -11.80
N ALA A 107 2.98 -12.54 -12.56
CA ALA A 107 2.71 -13.92 -12.11
C ALA A 107 3.93 -14.65 -11.52
N ASP A 108 5.15 -14.23 -11.86
CA ASP A 108 6.41 -14.82 -11.41
C ASP A 108 7.17 -13.92 -10.42
N ASN A 109 6.48 -12.98 -9.77
CA ASN A 109 7.09 -12.11 -8.75
C ASN A 109 7.49 -12.87 -7.47
N ASN A 110 7.14 -14.15 -7.34
CA ASN A 110 7.64 -15.04 -6.30
C ASN A 110 9.10 -15.50 -6.54
N THR A 111 9.52 -15.58 -7.79
CA THR A 111 10.84 -16.12 -8.19
C THR A 111 11.77 -15.05 -8.78
N ASN A 112 11.21 -14.01 -9.40
CA ASN A 112 11.97 -12.95 -10.07
C ASN A 112 11.97 -11.63 -9.27
N ASN A 113 12.26 -11.73 -7.98
CA ASN A 113 12.08 -10.65 -7.01
C ASN A 113 13.31 -10.50 -6.09
N THR A 114 13.81 -9.28 -5.98
CA THR A 114 14.88 -8.90 -5.04
C THR A 114 14.44 -7.84 -4.02
N GLU A 115 13.20 -7.35 -4.14
CA GLU A 115 12.69 -6.13 -3.49
C GLU A 115 11.63 -6.41 -2.42
N ILE A 116 10.85 -7.46 -2.58
CA ILE A 116 9.73 -7.85 -1.72
C ILE A 116 10.31 -8.41 -0.41
N ILE A 117 9.91 -7.78 0.69
CA ILE A 117 10.30 -8.13 2.06
C ILE A 117 9.30 -9.13 2.64
N PHE A 118 8.00 -8.87 2.44
CA PHE A 118 6.94 -9.75 2.90
C PHE A 118 5.80 -9.79 1.86
N PRO A 119 5.56 -10.94 1.21
CA PRO A 119 4.46 -11.13 0.27
C PRO A 119 3.23 -11.70 0.98
N ILE A 120 2.04 -11.44 0.41
CA ILE A 120 0.89 -12.33 0.57
C ILE A 120 0.87 -13.22 -0.67
N VAL A 121 1.05 -14.52 -0.44
CA VAL A 121 1.26 -15.50 -1.51
C VAL A 121 -0.07 -15.89 -2.15
N PHE A 122 -0.10 -15.93 -3.48
CA PHE A 122 -1.19 -16.43 -4.29
C PHE A 122 -0.65 -17.44 -5.32
N ASP A 123 -1.50 -18.39 -5.71
CA ASP A 123 -1.20 -19.37 -6.73
C ASP A 123 -2.51 -19.76 -7.41
N GLY A 124 -2.50 -19.80 -8.74
CA GLY A 124 -3.69 -20.06 -9.55
C GLY A 124 -4.29 -21.44 -9.32
N LYS A 125 -3.56 -22.38 -8.72
CA LYS A 125 -4.03 -23.76 -8.45
C LYS A 125 -4.20 -24.08 -6.97
N SER A 126 -3.45 -23.44 -6.09
CA SER A 126 -3.30 -23.87 -4.70
C SER A 126 -3.77 -22.84 -3.69
N THR A 127 -3.38 -21.57 -3.87
CA THR A 127 -3.71 -20.48 -2.94
C THR A 127 -4.66 -19.50 -3.63
N GLN A 128 -5.86 -20.01 -3.92
CA GLN A 128 -6.88 -19.29 -4.66
C GLN A 128 -7.67 -18.35 -3.75
N SER A 129 -7.86 -17.12 -4.19
CA SER A 129 -8.74 -16.17 -3.51
C SER A 129 -9.29 -15.16 -4.49
N TYR A 130 -10.61 -14.91 -4.41
CA TYR A 130 -11.23 -13.80 -5.12
C TYR A 130 -10.88 -12.45 -4.51
N GLY A 131 -10.51 -12.37 -3.23
CA GLY A 131 -10.25 -11.09 -2.53
C GLY A 131 -8.81 -10.58 -2.62
N GLY A 132 -7.91 -11.31 -3.28
CA GLY A 132 -6.49 -10.99 -3.40
C GLY A 132 -6.10 -10.29 -4.70
N THR A 133 -4.95 -10.68 -5.25
CA THR A 133 -4.47 -10.18 -6.55
C THR A 133 -5.36 -10.58 -7.72
N THR A 134 -6.18 -11.64 -7.56
CA THR A 134 -7.30 -11.95 -8.46
C THR A 134 -8.24 -10.75 -8.62
N PHE A 135 -8.73 -10.16 -7.53
CA PHE A 135 -9.57 -8.96 -7.60
C PHE A 135 -8.81 -7.77 -8.19
N LEU A 136 -7.56 -7.53 -7.77
CA LEU A 136 -6.78 -6.40 -8.28
C LEU A 136 -6.53 -6.49 -9.80
N THR A 137 -6.42 -7.70 -10.34
CA THR A 137 -6.22 -7.94 -11.77
C THR A 137 -7.53 -7.89 -12.54
N HIS A 138 -8.53 -8.69 -12.13
CA HIS A 138 -9.80 -8.79 -12.86
C HIS A 138 -10.64 -7.51 -12.77
N ALA A 139 -10.69 -6.84 -11.61
CA ALA A 139 -11.45 -5.61 -11.46
C ALA A 139 -10.92 -4.46 -12.33
N ALA A 140 -9.66 -4.53 -12.77
CA ALA A 140 -9.02 -3.54 -13.63
C ALA A 140 -9.17 -3.84 -15.13
N VAL A 141 -9.94 -4.86 -15.51
CA VAL A 141 -10.15 -5.27 -16.89
C VAL A 141 -11.66 -5.33 -17.16
N SER A 142 -12.09 -4.97 -18.37
CA SER A 142 -13.51 -5.04 -18.75
C SER A 142 -13.82 -6.32 -19.52
N GLY A 143 -14.83 -7.07 -19.08
CA GLY A 143 -15.56 -8.07 -19.87
C GLY A 143 -14.69 -9.10 -20.60
N THR A 144 -15.14 -9.49 -21.79
CA THR A 144 -14.40 -10.34 -22.73
C THR A 144 -13.64 -9.48 -23.74
N ALA A 145 -12.93 -10.11 -24.68
CA ALA A 145 -12.19 -9.39 -25.70
C ALA A 145 -13.12 -8.56 -26.61
N ASP A 146 -12.78 -7.28 -26.82
CA ASP A 146 -13.43 -6.34 -27.72
C ASP A 146 -12.41 -5.40 -28.39
N ALA A 147 -12.87 -4.35 -29.08
CA ALA A 147 -11.99 -3.40 -29.77
C ALA A 147 -11.06 -2.59 -28.84
N ASN A 148 -11.38 -2.53 -27.54
CA ASN A 148 -10.69 -1.77 -26.51
C ASN A 148 -9.99 -2.67 -25.49
N TRP A 149 -10.56 -3.81 -25.12
CA TRP A 149 -10.07 -4.68 -24.06
C TRP A 149 -9.71 -6.08 -24.59
N ASN A 150 -8.63 -6.63 -24.06
CA ASN A 150 -8.22 -8.00 -24.32
C ASN A 150 -7.74 -8.63 -22.99
N PRO A 151 -8.61 -9.35 -22.26
CA PRO A 151 -8.26 -9.96 -20.97
C PRO A 151 -7.04 -10.90 -21.04
N ALA A 152 -6.79 -11.54 -22.20
CA ALA A 152 -5.63 -12.39 -22.39
C ALA A 152 -4.29 -11.63 -22.27
N GLU A 153 -4.24 -10.33 -22.57
CA GLU A 153 -3.06 -9.50 -22.34
C GLU A 153 -2.70 -9.38 -20.85
N PHE A 154 -3.69 -9.59 -19.96
CA PHE A 154 -3.55 -9.59 -18.51
C PHE A 154 -3.43 -10.99 -17.93
N GLY A 155 -3.46 -12.04 -18.76
CA GLY A 155 -3.35 -13.44 -18.33
C GLY A 155 -4.61 -13.97 -17.63
N ILE A 156 -5.77 -13.38 -17.93
CA ILE A 156 -7.06 -13.76 -17.34
C ILE A 156 -8.09 -14.05 -18.44
N GLY A 157 -9.11 -14.85 -18.11
CA GLY A 157 -10.16 -15.27 -19.05
C GLY A 157 -11.25 -14.22 -19.29
N GLY A 158 -11.36 -13.23 -18.41
CA GLY A 158 -12.35 -12.15 -18.48
C GLY A 158 -12.05 -11.08 -17.43
N GLY A 159 -12.66 -9.90 -17.54
CA GLY A 159 -12.54 -8.81 -16.60
C GLY A 159 -13.86 -8.47 -15.91
N TRP A 160 -13.79 -7.92 -14.69
CA TRP A 160 -14.96 -7.61 -13.87
C TRP A 160 -15.44 -6.15 -14.00
N GLY A 161 -14.67 -5.28 -14.65
CA GLY A 161 -15.05 -3.89 -14.89
C GLY A 161 -15.33 -3.10 -13.60
N GLY A 162 -14.50 -3.27 -12.58
CA GLY A 162 -14.68 -2.67 -11.26
C GLY A 162 -13.78 -1.46 -11.01
N ASN A 163 -12.53 -1.72 -10.63
CA ASN A 163 -11.62 -0.69 -10.16
C ASN A 163 -10.95 0.08 -11.31
N ARG A 164 -11.15 1.40 -11.30
CA ARG A 164 -10.42 2.37 -12.11
C ARG A 164 -9.86 3.48 -11.23
N THR A 165 -9.02 4.36 -11.77
CA THR A 165 -8.44 5.45 -10.99
C THR A 165 -9.11 6.80 -11.27
N THR A 166 -8.93 7.73 -10.34
CA THR A 166 -9.30 9.14 -10.53
C THR A 166 -8.24 9.86 -11.35
N ALA A 167 -8.61 10.99 -11.94
CA ALA A 167 -7.67 11.84 -12.68
C ALA A 167 -6.44 12.25 -11.84
N ASN A 168 -6.59 12.40 -10.52
CA ASN A 168 -5.50 12.77 -9.62
C ASN A 168 -4.32 11.81 -9.68
N LEU A 169 -4.55 10.48 -9.84
CA LEU A 169 -3.44 9.52 -9.93
C LEU A 169 -2.72 9.66 -11.27
N PHE A 170 -3.46 9.73 -12.37
CA PHE A 170 -2.87 9.93 -13.70
C PHE A 170 -2.02 11.20 -13.75
N GLN A 171 -2.54 12.29 -13.17
CA GLN A 171 -1.86 13.58 -13.09
C GLN A 171 -0.60 13.57 -12.20
N GLN A 172 -0.37 12.52 -11.38
CA GLN A 172 0.92 12.36 -10.70
C GLN A 172 2.07 12.05 -11.66
N PHE A 173 1.76 11.63 -12.89
CA PHE A 173 2.71 11.23 -13.92
C PHE A 173 2.68 12.25 -15.07
N PRO A 174 3.43 13.37 -14.96
CA PRO A 174 3.49 14.38 -16.03
C PRO A 174 4.11 13.83 -17.33
N ASP A 175 4.94 12.78 -17.22
CA ASP A 175 5.55 12.08 -18.35
C ASP A 175 5.45 10.56 -18.14
N THR A 176 4.36 9.97 -18.63
CA THR A 176 4.13 8.52 -18.61
C THR A 176 5.03 7.76 -19.59
N ALA A 177 5.69 8.44 -20.54
CA ALA A 177 6.60 7.79 -21.48
C ALA A 177 7.94 7.48 -20.78
N SER A 178 8.43 8.41 -19.97
CA SER A 178 9.68 8.26 -19.20
C SER A 178 9.49 7.54 -17.86
N ASP A 179 8.46 7.89 -17.08
CA ASP A 179 8.20 7.23 -15.80
C ASP A 179 7.45 5.91 -16.02
N SER A 180 8.19 4.80 -15.99
CA SER A 180 7.68 3.44 -16.25
C SER A 180 6.62 2.93 -15.26
N ARG A 181 6.37 3.65 -14.17
CA ARG A 181 5.30 3.33 -13.20
C ARG A 181 3.94 3.81 -13.71
N GLY A 182 3.92 4.87 -14.52
CA GLY A 182 2.72 5.54 -15.05
C GLY A 182 2.11 4.81 -16.25
N ARG A 183 1.78 3.53 -16.12
CA ARG A 183 1.18 2.73 -17.20
C ARG A 183 -0.34 2.72 -17.06
N PHE A 184 -1.05 3.24 -18.04
CA PHE A 184 -2.52 3.34 -18.00
C PHE A 184 -3.17 2.84 -19.29
N LYS A 185 -4.29 2.14 -19.16
CA LYS A 185 -5.24 1.92 -20.23
C LYS A 185 -6.10 3.17 -20.41
N THR A 186 -5.96 3.81 -21.57
CA THR A 186 -6.70 5.03 -21.95
C THR A 186 -7.66 4.80 -23.12
N LYS A 187 -7.37 3.85 -24.02
CA LYS A 187 -8.26 3.49 -25.13
C LYS A 187 -9.57 2.89 -24.57
N GLY A 188 -10.70 3.43 -25.01
CA GLY A 188 -12.02 3.05 -24.51
C GLY A 188 -12.34 3.59 -23.12
N GLN A 189 -11.51 4.49 -22.59
CA GLN A 189 -11.64 5.10 -21.27
C GLN A 189 -11.63 6.63 -21.36
N THR A 190 -12.25 7.31 -20.41
CA THR A 190 -12.15 8.77 -20.25
C THR A 190 -11.37 9.14 -19.00
N LEU A 191 -10.69 10.29 -19.00
CA LEU A 191 -9.99 10.76 -17.80
C LEU A 191 -10.96 11.18 -16.69
N ALA A 192 -12.03 11.91 -17.06
CA ALA A 192 -13.06 12.36 -16.13
C ALA A 192 -13.99 11.21 -15.75
N ILE A 193 -14.32 11.10 -14.47
CA ILE A 193 -15.32 10.15 -13.96
C ILE A 193 -16.67 10.85 -13.95
N THR A 194 -17.48 10.73 -14.99
CA THR A 194 -18.83 11.33 -15.02
C THR A 194 -19.93 10.37 -14.57
N SER A 195 -19.66 9.06 -14.56
CA SER A 195 -20.49 8.03 -13.93
C SER A 195 -19.66 7.15 -12.99
N LEU A 196 -20.22 6.82 -11.83
CA LEU A 196 -19.60 5.93 -10.86
C LEU A 196 -19.82 4.44 -11.19
N THR A 197 -20.84 4.11 -11.98
CA THR A 197 -21.25 2.73 -12.26
C THR A 197 -20.81 2.23 -13.63
N ASP A 198 -20.36 3.11 -14.52
CA ASP A 198 -19.89 2.74 -15.85
C ASP A 198 -18.35 2.77 -15.88
N PHE A 199 -17.76 1.59 -16.10
CA PHE A 199 -16.32 1.34 -16.05
C PHE A 199 -15.52 2.14 -17.07
N LYS A 200 -16.15 2.68 -18.12
CA LYS A 200 -15.47 3.50 -19.14
C LYS A 200 -15.05 4.90 -18.65
N TYR A 201 -15.49 5.28 -17.45
CA TYR A 201 -15.20 6.58 -16.87
C TYR A 201 -14.11 6.47 -15.80
N GLY A 202 -12.91 6.89 -16.19
CA GLY A 202 -11.67 6.87 -15.42
C GLY A 202 -10.62 5.95 -16.04
N TYR A 203 -9.40 6.45 -16.23
CA TYR A 203 -8.31 5.62 -16.71
C TYR A 203 -8.00 4.47 -15.75
N VAL A 204 -7.47 3.37 -16.29
CA VAL A 204 -7.16 2.18 -15.50
C VAL A 204 -5.65 1.96 -15.46
N PRO A 205 -5.01 1.93 -14.29
CA PRO A 205 -3.59 1.65 -14.23
C PRO A 205 -3.30 0.17 -14.52
N VAL A 206 -2.31 -0.10 -15.37
CA VAL A 206 -1.82 -1.46 -15.65
C VAL A 206 -0.74 -1.79 -14.63
N LYS A 207 -1.16 -2.23 -13.45
CA LYS A 207 -0.26 -2.60 -12.35
C LYS A 207 -0.11 -4.11 -12.23
N PHE A 208 -1.16 -4.79 -11.76
CA PHE A 208 -1.18 -6.24 -11.57
C PHE A 208 -1.59 -6.95 -12.86
N LYS A 209 -0.87 -8.03 -13.19
CA LYS A 209 -1.20 -8.91 -14.32
C LYS A 209 -0.84 -10.35 -13.96
N ASN A 210 -1.59 -11.28 -14.51
CA ASN A 210 -1.33 -12.71 -14.41
C ASN A 210 -0.51 -13.24 -15.60
N VAL A 211 0.53 -12.49 -15.97
CA VAL A 211 1.53 -12.93 -16.95
C VAL A 211 2.90 -12.83 -16.30
N THR A 212 3.81 -13.73 -16.63
CA THR A 212 5.18 -13.73 -16.13
C THR A 212 6.00 -12.61 -16.78
N SER A 213 7.19 -12.32 -16.26
CA SER A 213 8.11 -11.35 -16.85
C SER A 213 8.58 -11.74 -18.25
N LYS A 214 8.36 -12.99 -18.67
CA LYS A 214 8.64 -13.52 -20.01
C LYS A 214 7.41 -13.50 -20.94
N GLY A 215 6.27 -12.99 -20.47
CA GLY A 215 5.03 -12.90 -21.24
C GLY A 215 4.23 -14.19 -21.31
N VAL A 216 4.55 -15.19 -20.50
CA VAL A 216 3.79 -16.45 -20.40
C VAL A 216 2.59 -16.21 -19.47
N ALA A 217 1.41 -16.72 -19.81
CA ALA A 217 0.25 -16.65 -18.92
C ALA A 217 0.52 -17.39 -17.59
N GLY A 218 -0.15 -16.96 -16.53
CA GLY A 218 -0.16 -17.69 -15.26
C GLY A 218 -0.78 -19.08 -15.39
N SER A 219 -0.65 -19.86 -14.32
CA SER A 219 -1.05 -21.26 -14.21
C SER A 219 -2.56 -21.45 -14.41
N ASP A 220 -3.37 -20.44 -14.07
CA ASP A 220 -4.82 -20.41 -14.19
C ASP A 220 -5.29 -19.10 -14.82
N ASN A 221 -6.43 -19.10 -15.52
CA ASN A 221 -6.97 -17.90 -16.16
C ASN A 221 -8.04 -17.18 -15.31
N THR A 222 -8.42 -17.76 -14.18
CA THR A 222 -9.32 -17.15 -13.20
C THR A 222 -8.53 -16.71 -11.99
N PHE A 223 -7.82 -17.62 -11.34
CA PHE A 223 -7.01 -17.29 -10.16
C PHE A 223 -5.60 -16.86 -10.56
N VAL A 224 -5.12 -15.81 -9.92
CA VAL A 224 -3.89 -15.13 -10.30
C VAL A 224 -2.70 -15.62 -9.48
N ASP A 225 -1.57 -15.89 -10.13
CA ASP A 225 -0.32 -16.33 -9.48
C ASP A 225 0.47 -15.16 -8.86
N ALA A 226 0.22 -13.93 -9.31
CA ALA A 226 0.97 -12.77 -8.84
C ALA A 226 0.75 -12.56 -7.34
N ASP A 227 1.83 -12.49 -6.57
CA ASP A 227 1.78 -12.22 -5.14
C ASP A 227 1.50 -10.75 -4.85
N PHE A 228 0.92 -10.45 -3.68
CA PHE A 228 0.78 -9.08 -3.23
C PHE A 228 2.01 -8.67 -2.40
N PRO A 229 2.80 -7.67 -2.81
CA PRO A 229 4.00 -7.25 -2.07
C PRO A 229 3.61 -6.36 -0.87
N MET A 230 3.18 -6.98 0.23
CA MET A 230 2.73 -6.27 1.44
C MET A 230 3.81 -5.30 1.97
N PHE A 231 5.06 -5.75 2.03
CA PHE A 231 6.22 -4.89 2.28
C PHE A 231 7.26 -5.07 1.18
N ARG A 232 7.82 -3.96 0.70
CA ARG A 232 8.91 -3.94 -0.28
C ARG A 232 9.87 -2.77 -0.06
N LEU A 233 11.10 -2.91 -0.54
CA LEU A 233 12.21 -1.99 -0.25
C LEU A 233 11.91 -0.53 -0.63
N ALA A 234 11.24 -0.25 -1.75
CA ALA A 234 10.98 1.15 -2.12
C ALA A 234 10.05 1.86 -1.11
N ASP A 235 9.13 1.14 -0.45
CA ASP A 235 8.34 1.72 0.64
C ASP A 235 9.22 2.06 1.84
N MET A 236 10.27 1.26 2.12
CA MET A 236 11.24 1.57 3.17
C MET A 236 12.12 2.77 2.81
N TYR A 237 12.52 2.91 1.54
CA TYR A 237 13.23 4.11 1.05
C TYR A 237 12.37 5.37 1.25
N LEU A 238 11.09 5.32 0.88
CA LEU A 238 10.18 6.46 1.04
C LEU A 238 9.78 6.69 2.51
N THR A 239 9.71 5.63 3.32
CA THR A 239 9.48 5.73 4.77
C THR A 239 10.66 6.42 5.46
N TYR A 240 11.89 6.02 5.14
CA TYR A 240 13.10 6.68 5.63
C TYR A 240 13.12 8.15 5.22
N ALA A 241 12.90 8.45 3.94
CA ALA A 241 12.94 9.82 3.45
C ALA A 241 11.86 10.72 4.07
N GLU A 242 10.64 10.22 4.26
CA GLU A 242 9.60 10.98 4.95
C GLU A 242 9.90 11.17 6.43
N ALA A 243 10.36 10.14 7.13
CA ALA A 243 10.82 10.26 8.49
C ALA A 243 11.91 11.34 8.63
N VAL A 244 12.81 11.43 7.65
CA VAL A 244 13.89 12.41 7.66
C VAL A 244 13.40 13.84 7.49
N VAL A 245 12.52 14.08 6.50
CA VAL A 245 11.93 15.42 6.32
C VAL A 245 11.10 15.86 7.54
N ARG A 246 10.62 14.93 8.35
CA ARG A 246 9.91 15.19 9.62
C ARG A 246 10.84 15.29 10.84
N GLY A 247 12.15 15.38 10.64
CA GLY A 247 13.15 15.60 11.69
C GLY A 247 13.85 14.33 12.21
N GLY A 248 13.79 13.20 11.48
CA GLY A 248 14.60 12.01 11.76
C GLY A 248 15.87 11.93 10.90
N GLY A 249 16.76 10.98 11.20
CA GLY A 249 17.80 10.45 10.28
C GLY A 249 18.68 11.46 9.51
N ASP A 250 19.16 11.04 8.32
CA ASP A 250 20.14 11.76 7.50
C ASP A 250 19.54 12.25 6.16
N GLN A 251 19.66 13.56 5.90
CA GLN A 251 19.07 14.24 4.73
C GLN A 251 19.69 13.80 3.38
N ALA A 252 21.01 13.60 3.34
CA ALA A 252 21.72 13.23 2.11
C ALA A 252 21.41 11.78 1.71
N LEU A 253 21.29 10.91 2.70
CA LEU A 253 20.92 9.51 2.52
C LEU A 253 19.45 9.39 2.10
N ALA A 254 18.54 10.18 2.68
CA ALA A 254 17.15 10.25 2.24
C ALA A 254 17.02 10.65 0.76
N LEU A 255 17.75 11.69 0.34
CA LEU A 255 17.80 12.10 -1.07
C LEU A 255 18.31 10.98 -1.97
N THR A 256 19.36 10.29 -1.54
CA THR A 256 19.91 9.14 -2.26
C THR A 256 18.87 8.05 -2.46
N TYR A 257 18.14 7.67 -1.41
CA TYR A 257 17.11 6.62 -1.50
C TYR A 257 15.95 7.01 -2.40
N VAL A 258 15.45 8.25 -2.31
CA VAL A 258 14.41 8.77 -3.22
C VAL A 258 14.88 8.72 -4.67
N ASN A 259 16.11 9.18 -4.94
CA ASN A 259 16.64 9.18 -6.29
C ASN A 259 16.93 7.77 -6.83
N ARG A 260 17.20 6.77 -5.97
CA ARG A 260 17.25 5.36 -6.40
C ARG A 260 15.90 4.87 -6.92
N VAL A 261 14.80 5.18 -6.22
CA VAL A 261 13.44 4.83 -6.67
C VAL A 261 13.14 5.49 -8.02
N ARG A 262 13.48 6.78 -8.15
CA ARG A 262 13.21 7.55 -9.37
C ARG A 262 14.09 7.11 -10.54
N THR A 263 15.38 6.89 -10.31
CA THR A 263 16.28 6.36 -11.35
C THR A 263 15.77 5.00 -11.86
N ARG A 264 15.31 4.11 -10.97
CA ARG A 264 14.65 2.85 -11.40
C ARG A 264 13.41 3.12 -12.24
N ALA A 265 12.53 4.02 -11.79
CA ALA A 265 11.30 4.36 -12.50
C ALA A 265 11.57 4.93 -13.91
N PHE A 266 12.67 5.67 -14.07
CA PHE A 266 13.13 6.25 -15.33
C PHE A 266 14.12 5.34 -16.07
N ARG A 267 14.06 4.02 -15.82
CA ARG A 267 14.82 2.96 -16.54
C ARG A 267 16.33 3.19 -16.51
N GLY A 268 16.86 3.64 -15.39
CA GLY A 268 18.27 3.93 -15.18
C GLY A 268 18.67 5.38 -15.48
N SER A 269 17.80 6.17 -16.09
CA SER A 269 18.06 7.60 -16.31
C SER A 269 17.92 8.41 -15.04
N THR A 270 18.82 9.36 -14.82
CA THR A 270 18.77 10.33 -13.73
C THR A 270 17.90 11.55 -14.06
N ALA A 271 17.29 11.62 -15.26
CA ALA A 271 16.43 12.73 -15.67
C ALA A 271 15.22 12.93 -14.73
N GLY A 272 14.79 11.87 -14.06
CA GLY A 272 13.75 11.96 -13.04
C GLY A 272 14.26 12.44 -11.67
N ASN A 273 15.55 12.46 -11.38
CA ASN A 273 16.05 12.72 -10.02
C ASN A 273 15.76 14.16 -9.56
N ILE A 274 15.64 14.32 -8.25
CA ILE A 274 15.45 15.62 -7.60
C ILE A 274 16.74 16.08 -6.91
N ALA A 275 16.85 17.39 -6.69
CA ALA A 275 17.83 17.98 -5.80
C ALA A 275 17.33 17.98 -4.33
N ALA A 276 18.24 18.25 -3.39
CA ALA A 276 17.92 18.30 -1.95
C ALA A 276 16.76 19.25 -1.62
N SER A 277 16.68 20.41 -2.29
CA SER A 277 15.58 21.37 -2.12
C SER A 277 14.20 20.84 -2.54
N GLY A 278 14.15 19.81 -3.39
CA GLY A 278 12.92 19.16 -3.80
C GLY A 278 12.41 18.11 -2.80
N LEU A 279 13.24 17.69 -1.84
CA LEU A 279 12.89 16.66 -0.86
C LEU A 279 11.99 17.26 0.23
N THR A 280 10.70 17.35 -0.07
CA THR A 280 9.68 17.98 0.77
C THR A 280 8.52 17.01 1.05
N LEU A 281 7.71 17.30 2.07
CA LEU A 281 6.52 16.49 2.38
C LEU A 281 5.53 16.40 1.19
N PRO A 282 5.15 17.50 0.51
CA PRO A 282 4.27 17.41 -0.66
C PRO A 282 4.85 16.55 -1.79
N PHE A 283 6.17 16.65 -2.02
CA PHE A 283 6.85 15.81 -2.98
C PHE A 283 6.78 14.33 -2.59
N LEU A 284 7.09 14.00 -1.32
CA LEU A 284 7.07 12.62 -0.83
C LEU A 284 5.68 11.98 -0.88
N LEU A 285 4.62 12.72 -0.53
CA LEU A 285 3.25 12.22 -0.68
C LEU A 285 2.89 11.90 -2.13
N SER A 286 3.38 12.72 -3.07
CA SER A 286 3.22 12.52 -4.51
C SER A 286 4.06 11.33 -5.00
N GLU A 287 5.29 11.20 -4.50
CA GLU A 287 6.19 10.09 -4.85
C GLU A 287 5.67 8.76 -4.32
N ARG A 288 5.14 8.72 -3.10
CA ARG A 288 4.42 7.56 -2.56
C ARG A 288 3.19 7.22 -3.40
N SER A 289 2.47 8.22 -3.94
CA SER A 289 1.37 7.96 -4.87
C SER A 289 1.85 7.33 -6.18
N ARG A 290 2.95 7.80 -6.76
CA ARG A 290 3.52 7.23 -8.00
C ARG A 290 4.06 5.84 -7.79
N GLU A 291 4.74 5.62 -6.66
CA GLU A 291 5.43 4.38 -6.36
C GLU A 291 4.45 3.29 -5.88
N LEU A 292 3.54 3.63 -4.96
CA LEU A 292 2.78 2.68 -4.13
C LEU A 292 1.26 2.65 -4.41
N PHE A 293 0.79 3.22 -5.53
CA PHE A 293 -0.65 3.19 -5.84
C PHE A 293 -1.17 1.75 -5.91
N TRP A 294 -2.38 1.50 -5.43
CA TRP A 294 -2.99 0.15 -5.35
C TRP A 294 -2.23 -0.86 -4.48
N GLU A 295 -1.37 -0.40 -3.56
CA GLU A 295 -0.66 -1.27 -2.60
C GLU A 295 -1.10 -0.98 -1.15
N ALA A 296 -2.38 -0.67 -0.94
CA ALA A 296 -3.01 -0.50 0.38
C ALA A 296 -2.40 0.58 1.32
N THR A 297 -1.65 1.57 0.81
CA THR A 297 -1.03 2.63 1.62
C THR A 297 -1.77 3.97 1.59
N ARG A 298 -2.47 4.28 0.50
CA ARG A 298 -2.91 5.66 0.19
C ARG A 298 -3.80 6.29 1.26
N ARG A 299 -4.73 5.54 1.85
CA ARG A 299 -5.61 6.05 2.92
C ARG A 299 -4.80 6.45 4.15
N THR A 300 -3.91 5.58 4.60
CA THR A 300 -3.05 5.81 5.77
C THR A 300 -2.12 7.00 5.54
N ASP A 301 -1.54 7.11 4.34
CA ASP A 301 -0.71 8.26 3.96
C ASP A 301 -1.51 9.56 3.96
N LEU A 302 -2.70 9.60 3.35
CA LEU A 302 -3.52 10.81 3.35
C LEU A 302 -3.99 11.22 4.76
N ILE A 303 -4.22 10.27 5.67
CA ILE A 303 -4.52 10.57 7.07
C ILE A 303 -3.30 11.18 7.77
N ARG A 304 -2.11 10.61 7.60
CA ARG A 304 -0.85 11.13 8.18
C ARG A 304 -0.52 12.56 7.71
N TYR A 305 -0.99 12.94 6.53
CA TYR A 305 -0.83 14.28 5.98
C TYR A 305 -2.01 15.22 6.27
N ASN A 306 -3.03 14.78 7.01
CA ASN A 306 -4.26 15.53 7.28
C ASN A 306 -5.02 15.95 6.00
N LEU A 307 -4.95 15.12 4.96
CA LEU A 307 -5.56 15.38 3.65
C LEU A 307 -6.73 14.44 3.31
N PHE A 308 -6.91 13.37 4.08
CA PHE A 308 -7.96 12.38 3.80
C PHE A 308 -9.37 12.99 3.91
N THR A 309 -9.67 13.70 4.99
CA THR A 309 -10.99 14.35 5.22
C THR A 309 -11.01 15.81 4.78
N SER A 310 -9.88 16.51 4.84
CA SER A 310 -9.75 17.95 4.57
C SER A 310 -10.16 18.41 3.18
N SER A 311 -10.66 19.65 3.05
CA SER A 311 -10.89 20.32 1.77
C SER A 311 -9.61 20.79 1.07
N ALA A 312 -8.45 20.72 1.73
CA ALA A 312 -7.16 21.15 1.17
C ALA A 312 -6.64 20.23 0.05
N TYR A 313 -7.15 18.99 -0.05
CA TYR A 313 -6.81 18.05 -1.11
C TYR A 313 -8.06 17.32 -1.58
N LEU A 314 -8.54 17.70 -2.77
CA LEU A 314 -9.76 17.17 -3.37
C LEU A 314 -9.43 16.24 -4.54
N TRP A 315 -10.27 15.23 -4.72
CA TRP A 315 -10.26 14.34 -5.87
C TRP A 315 -11.70 14.08 -6.32
N PRO A 316 -11.93 13.67 -7.58
CA PRO A 316 -13.25 13.38 -8.09
C PRO A 316 -14.04 12.45 -7.17
N TRP A 317 -15.27 12.84 -6.85
CA TRP A 317 -16.19 12.09 -5.99
C TRP A 317 -15.80 11.96 -4.52
N LYS A 318 -14.76 12.66 -4.05
CA LYS A 318 -14.50 12.80 -2.61
C LYS A 318 -15.72 13.40 -1.91
N GLY A 319 -16.21 12.75 -0.86
CA GLY A 319 -17.37 13.23 -0.11
C GLY A 319 -18.69 13.21 -0.91
N GLY A 320 -18.75 12.45 -2.01
CA GLY A 320 -19.97 12.18 -2.77
C GLY A 320 -20.31 13.22 -3.85
N VAL A 321 -19.44 14.18 -4.16
CA VAL A 321 -19.69 15.22 -5.17
C VAL A 321 -18.60 15.21 -6.25
N ALA A 322 -18.96 15.46 -7.50
CA ALA A 322 -18.07 15.30 -8.66
C ALA A 322 -16.75 16.09 -8.53
N ALA A 323 -16.79 17.34 -8.06
CA ALA A 323 -15.60 18.16 -7.84
C ALA A 323 -14.78 17.76 -6.59
N GLY A 324 -15.33 16.89 -5.74
CA GLY A 324 -14.81 16.60 -4.41
C GLY A 324 -15.19 17.67 -3.38
N ARG A 325 -15.36 17.25 -2.12
CA ARG A 325 -15.46 18.15 -0.97
C ARG A 325 -14.75 17.56 0.25
N GLY A 326 -14.43 18.41 1.20
CA GLY A 326 -14.04 17.96 2.54
C GLY A 326 -15.21 17.23 3.23
N VAL A 327 -14.89 16.38 4.19
CA VAL A 327 -15.84 15.63 5.01
C VAL A 327 -15.44 15.74 6.48
N ALA A 328 -16.31 15.32 7.40
CA ALA A 328 -16.02 15.38 8.83
C ALA A 328 -14.81 14.51 9.22
N ASP A 329 -13.98 15.03 10.13
CA ASP A 329 -12.68 14.43 10.47
C ASP A 329 -12.78 13.04 11.11
N TYR A 330 -13.88 12.74 11.80
CA TYR A 330 -14.11 11.43 12.41
C TYR A 330 -14.12 10.27 11.41
N LEU A 331 -14.38 10.55 10.12
CA LEU A 331 -14.31 9.57 9.02
C LEU A 331 -12.87 9.10 8.72
N SER A 332 -11.86 9.69 9.36
CA SER A 332 -10.49 9.15 9.38
C SER A 332 -10.39 7.79 10.08
N LEU A 333 -11.38 7.42 10.90
CA LEU A 333 -11.59 6.08 11.41
C LEU A 333 -12.84 5.49 10.76
N PHE A 334 -12.89 4.17 10.58
CA PHE A 334 -14.14 3.48 10.26
C PHE A 334 -14.97 3.32 11.54
N PRO A 335 -16.32 3.23 11.44
CA PRO A 335 -17.15 2.92 12.60
C PRO A 335 -16.85 1.50 13.10
N ILE A 336 -16.95 1.29 14.41
CA ILE A 336 -17.05 -0.06 14.94
C ILE A 336 -18.37 -0.66 14.43
N PRO A 337 -18.37 -1.88 13.87
CA PRO A 337 -19.59 -2.49 13.33
C PRO A 337 -20.69 -2.55 14.39
N SER A 338 -21.93 -2.21 14.02
CA SER A 338 -23.07 -2.23 14.93
C SER A 338 -23.36 -3.65 15.46
N SER A 339 -23.05 -4.68 14.67
CA SER A 339 -23.12 -6.08 15.11
C SER A 339 -22.21 -6.34 16.30
N GLU A 340 -20.96 -5.85 16.27
CA GLU A 340 -20.01 -6.01 17.37
C GLU A 340 -20.45 -5.23 18.62
N LEU A 341 -20.95 -3.99 18.45
CA LEU A 341 -21.46 -3.19 19.55
C LEU A 341 -22.69 -3.82 20.23
N SER A 342 -23.53 -4.50 19.46
CA SER A 342 -24.74 -5.14 19.98
C SER A 342 -24.46 -6.35 20.86
N ILE A 343 -23.34 -7.04 20.62
CA ILE A 343 -22.97 -8.25 21.36
C ILE A 343 -21.90 -8.00 22.43
N ASN A 344 -21.05 -6.98 22.27
CA ASN A 344 -19.95 -6.68 23.18
C ASN A 344 -20.09 -5.30 23.85
N ALA A 345 -20.67 -5.30 25.05
CA ALA A 345 -20.89 -4.11 25.87
C ALA A 345 -19.59 -3.42 26.34
N ASN A 346 -18.42 -4.06 26.20
CA ASN A 346 -17.13 -3.42 26.50
C ASN A 346 -16.69 -2.45 25.39
N LEU A 347 -17.34 -2.49 24.23
CA LEU A 347 -17.03 -1.63 23.10
C LEU A 347 -17.77 -0.31 23.19
N THR A 348 -17.13 0.74 22.67
CA THR A 348 -17.72 2.06 22.52
C THR A 348 -17.45 2.53 21.10
N GLN A 349 -18.47 3.11 20.47
CA GLN A 349 -18.34 3.66 19.12
C GLN A 349 -17.28 4.77 19.08
N ASN A 350 -16.66 4.94 17.90
CA ASN A 350 -15.80 6.08 17.62
C ASN A 350 -16.62 7.37 17.60
N THR A 351 -16.10 8.42 18.24
CA THR A 351 -16.77 9.73 18.30
C THR A 351 -17.20 10.23 16.92
N GLY A 352 -18.46 10.62 16.78
CA GLY A 352 -19.04 11.19 15.55
C GLY A 352 -19.87 10.22 14.70
N TYR A 353 -19.82 8.92 14.98
CA TYR A 353 -20.65 7.90 14.35
C TYR A 353 -21.96 7.61 15.08
#